data_AF-A0A1I6P2E4-F1
#
_entry.id   AF-A0A1I6P2E4-F1
#
_cell.length_a   1.000
_cell.length_b   1.000
_cell.length_c   1.000
_cell.angle_alpha   90.00
_cell.angle_beta   90.00
_cell.angle_gamma   90.00
#
_symmetry.space_group_name_H-M   'P 1'
#
loop_
_entity.id
_entity.type
_entity.pdbx_description
1 polymer ?
#
loop_
_entity_poly.entity_id
_entity_poly.type
_entity_poly.pdbx_seq_one_letter_code
_entity_poly.pdbx_strand_id
1 'polypeptide(L)'
;MIDINKITHGKDLTDLDEQLLTYILSNMDTVLQKGVRQIAKENYTSPATVIRLSKKLGYNGFIDLYYQLLPMVNAKTDCIEDDLDFFKLDHGLLLQYNTVEDMDIFIKKVLCLDQDFIFIYAAGFSSIAAEYMYKKLLLLGKKVIIATTLDSVGVLENNIKNIGAFVCFSKSGETKSVLEKLEAVKKEGIFSVSFTREIPNRIGECSDLNFKITDQNKLDDRNLLPNTFFPFVLLLIEYLLSRYLTEIHEVE
;
A
#
# COMPACT_ATOMS: atom_id res chain seq x y z
N MET A 1 -20.00 17.88 -19.47
CA MET A 1 -18.96 18.92 -19.71
C MET A 1 -18.54 19.47 -18.34
N ILE A 2 -17.24 19.45 -18.04
CA ILE A 2 -16.70 19.82 -16.72
C ILE A 2 -16.86 21.34 -16.53
N ASP A 3 -17.52 21.74 -15.45
CA ASP A 3 -17.72 23.16 -15.12
C ASP A 3 -16.43 23.73 -14.52
N ILE A 4 -15.61 24.33 -15.38
CA ILE A 4 -14.28 24.87 -15.07
C ILE A 4 -14.38 25.95 -13.98
N ASN A 5 -15.49 26.67 -13.88
CA ASN A 5 -15.67 27.77 -12.92
C ASN A 5 -15.61 27.33 -11.46
N LYS A 6 -15.93 26.06 -11.16
CA LYS A 6 -15.81 25.51 -9.79
C LYS A 6 -14.37 25.21 -9.41
N ILE A 7 -13.48 25.02 -10.37
CA ILE A 7 -12.08 24.63 -10.19
C ILE A 7 -11.18 25.85 -10.10
N THR A 8 -11.55 26.94 -10.78
CA THR A 8 -10.75 28.17 -10.84
C THR A 8 -10.78 29.00 -9.56
N HIS A 9 -11.67 28.70 -8.60
CA HIS A 9 -11.82 29.44 -7.33
C HIS A 9 -11.90 30.97 -7.53
N GLY A 10 -12.52 31.43 -8.63
CA GLY A 10 -12.64 32.85 -8.95
C GLY A 10 -11.36 33.51 -9.49
N LYS A 11 -10.39 32.74 -9.99
CA LYS A 11 -9.17 33.28 -10.63
C LYS A 11 -9.33 33.43 -12.14
N ASP A 12 -8.84 34.54 -12.66
CA ASP A 12 -8.81 34.80 -14.10
C ASP A 12 -7.77 33.90 -14.79
N LEU A 13 -8.26 32.93 -15.55
CA LEU A 13 -7.43 32.11 -16.42
C LEU A 13 -7.26 32.78 -17.79
N THR A 14 -6.07 32.64 -18.37
CA THR A 14 -5.88 32.98 -19.79
C THR A 14 -6.41 31.85 -20.66
N ASP A 15 -6.67 32.10 -21.94
CA ASP A 15 -7.10 31.06 -22.89
C ASP A 15 -6.16 29.83 -22.87
N LEU A 16 -4.85 30.07 -22.72
CA LEU A 16 -3.84 29.02 -22.61
C LEU A 16 -3.96 28.22 -21.29
N ASP A 17 -4.28 28.90 -20.19
CA ASP A 17 -4.50 28.25 -18.90
C ASP A 17 -5.76 27.38 -18.94
N GLU A 18 -6.85 27.87 -19.55
CA GLU A 18 -8.08 27.11 -19.73
C GLU A 18 -7.89 25.90 -20.63
N GLN A 19 -7.17 26.07 -21.74
CA GLN A 19 -6.83 24.98 -22.66
C GLN A 19 -6.03 23.89 -21.93
N LEU A 20 -4.99 24.27 -21.18
CA LEU A 20 -4.18 23.33 -20.41
C LEU A 20 -4.98 22.62 -19.32
N LEU A 21 -5.82 23.35 -18.58
CA LEU A 21 -6.67 22.79 -17.55
C LEU A 21 -7.68 21.79 -18.15
N THR A 22 -8.32 22.17 -19.25
CA THR A 22 -9.25 21.31 -19.99
C THR A 22 -8.57 20.04 -20.49
N TYR A 23 -7.35 20.17 -21.04
CA TYR A 23 -6.56 19.04 -21.47
C TYR A 23 -6.25 18.08 -20.31
N ILE A 24 -5.81 18.62 -19.16
CA ILE A 24 -5.50 17.82 -17.96
C ILE A 24 -6.76 17.07 -17.50
N LEU A 25 -7.88 17.78 -17.37
CA LEU A 25 -9.15 17.21 -16.92
C LEU A 25 -9.70 16.14 -17.87
N SER A 26 -9.46 16.27 -19.18
CA SER A 26 -9.92 15.32 -20.19
C SER A 26 -9.02 14.08 -20.33
N ASN A 27 -7.82 14.10 -19.70
CA ASN A 27 -6.82 13.05 -19.83
C ASN A 27 -6.31 12.58 -18.46
N MET A 28 -7.13 12.70 -17.41
CA MET A 28 -6.73 12.38 -16.02
C MET A 28 -6.09 10.98 -15.91
N ASP A 29 -6.57 9.99 -16.65
CA ASP A 29 -6.04 8.63 -16.62
C ASP A 29 -4.58 8.50 -17.09
N THR A 30 -4.10 9.42 -17.92
CA THR A 30 -2.79 9.30 -18.60
C THR A 30 -1.82 10.44 -18.29
N VAL A 31 -2.31 11.59 -17.82
CA VAL A 31 -1.49 12.80 -17.62
C VAL A 31 -0.41 12.63 -16.57
N LEU A 32 -0.63 11.81 -15.53
CA LEU A 32 0.39 11.54 -14.52
C LEU A 32 1.59 10.79 -15.11
N GLN A 33 1.34 9.79 -15.96
CA GLN A 33 2.38 9.00 -16.64
C GLN A 33 3.12 9.83 -17.71
N LYS A 34 2.39 10.67 -18.46
CA LYS A 34 2.95 11.59 -19.45
C LYS A 34 3.92 12.59 -18.80
N GLY A 35 3.58 13.08 -17.62
CA GLY A 35 4.36 14.08 -16.89
C GLY A 35 4.39 15.46 -17.58
N VAL A 36 4.88 16.47 -16.87
CA VAL A 36 4.83 17.88 -17.29
C VAL A 36 5.49 18.17 -18.63
N ARG A 37 6.51 17.40 -19.04
CA ARG A 37 7.21 17.60 -20.32
C ARG A 37 6.35 17.21 -21.51
N GLN A 38 5.68 16.07 -21.43
CA GLN A 38 4.86 15.57 -22.52
C GLN A 38 3.54 16.34 -22.61
N ILE A 39 2.93 16.69 -21.46
CA ILE A 39 1.74 17.55 -21.42
C ILE A 39 2.03 18.89 -22.10
N ALA A 40 3.18 19.48 -21.79
CA ALA A 40 3.60 20.74 -22.40
C ALA A 40 3.77 20.62 -23.92
N LYS A 41 4.41 19.54 -24.39
CA LYS A 41 4.62 19.27 -25.81
C LYS A 41 3.29 19.11 -26.58
N GLU A 42 2.35 18.35 -26.03
CA GLU A 42 1.04 18.09 -26.65
C GLU A 42 0.13 19.32 -26.68
N ASN A 43 0.38 20.28 -25.80
CA ASN A 43 -0.35 21.56 -25.73
C ASN A 43 0.48 22.75 -26.27
N TYR A 44 1.53 22.48 -27.05
CA TYR A 44 2.39 23.51 -27.67
C TYR A 44 2.89 24.58 -26.69
N THR A 45 3.27 24.16 -25.47
CA THR A 45 3.72 25.05 -24.40
C THR A 45 5.01 24.57 -23.74
N SER A 46 5.44 25.26 -22.69
CA SER A 46 6.62 24.90 -21.89
C SER A 46 6.23 24.14 -20.60
N PRO A 47 7.09 23.24 -20.07
CA PRO A 47 6.86 22.61 -18.77
C PRO A 47 6.66 23.62 -17.64
N ALA A 48 7.33 24.78 -17.73
CA ALA A 48 7.17 25.88 -16.79
C ALA A 48 5.74 26.45 -16.80
N THR A 49 5.05 26.42 -17.95
CA THR A 49 3.65 26.86 -18.07
C THR A 49 2.71 25.95 -17.29
N VAL A 50 2.88 24.62 -17.39
CA VAL A 50 2.07 23.64 -16.65
C VAL A 50 2.25 23.80 -15.13
N ILE A 51 3.49 24.03 -14.69
CA ILE A 51 3.81 24.29 -13.27
C ILE A 51 3.22 25.63 -12.81
N ARG A 52 3.33 26.67 -13.64
CA ARG A 52 2.78 28.01 -13.35
C ARG A 52 1.27 27.98 -13.25
N LEU A 53 0.58 27.24 -14.13
CA LEU A 53 -0.87 27.00 -14.04
C LEU A 53 -1.23 26.35 -12.70
N SER A 54 -0.51 25.29 -12.31
CA SER A 54 -0.74 24.58 -11.05
C SER A 54 -0.61 25.52 -9.84
N LYS A 55 0.44 26.36 -9.82
CA LYS A 55 0.65 27.38 -8.78
C LYS A 55 -0.40 28.49 -8.84
N LYS A 56 -0.78 28.92 -10.04
CA LYS A 56 -1.83 29.92 -10.24
C LYS A 56 -3.15 29.45 -9.66
N LEU A 57 -3.48 28.15 -9.77
CA LEU A 57 -4.66 27.54 -9.16
C LEU A 57 -4.53 27.29 -7.64
N GLY A 58 -3.36 27.55 -7.04
CA GLY A 58 -3.13 27.42 -5.59
C GLY A 58 -2.45 26.13 -5.14
N TYR A 59 -1.96 25.31 -6.08
CA TYR A 59 -1.30 24.04 -5.78
C TYR A 59 0.24 24.17 -5.80
N ASN A 60 0.93 23.26 -5.13
CA ASN A 60 2.39 23.28 -5.02
C ASN A 60 3.10 22.92 -6.35
N GLY A 61 2.40 22.26 -7.27
CA GLY A 61 2.89 21.86 -8.59
C GLY A 61 1.91 20.93 -9.31
N PHE A 62 2.30 20.40 -10.47
CA PHE A 62 1.41 19.57 -11.31
C PHE A 62 0.93 18.29 -10.61
N ILE A 63 1.81 17.62 -9.87
CA ILE A 63 1.45 16.39 -9.15
C ILE A 63 0.38 16.70 -8.07
N ASP A 64 0.55 17.81 -7.36
CA ASP A 64 -0.40 18.26 -6.34
C ASP A 64 -1.75 18.66 -6.97
N LEU A 65 -1.73 19.44 -8.06
CA LEU A 65 -2.91 19.76 -8.87
C LEU A 65 -3.66 18.48 -9.29
N TYR A 66 -2.96 17.49 -9.84
CA TYR A 66 -3.54 16.24 -10.30
C TYR A 66 -4.31 15.52 -9.18
N TYR A 67 -3.70 15.32 -8.02
CA TYR A 67 -4.34 14.59 -6.92
C TYR A 67 -5.52 15.33 -6.32
N GLN A 68 -5.52 16.66 -6.35
CA GLN A 68 -6.64 17.47 -5.86
C GLN A 68 -7.82 17.47 -6.85
N LEU A 69 -7.55 17.31 -8.15
CA LEU A 69 -8.59 17.24 -9.18
C LEU A 69 -9.17 15.84 -9.37
N LEU A 70 -8.41 14.78 -9.07
CA LEU A 70 -8.82 13.39 -9.27
C LEU A 70 -10.19 13.05 -8.64
N PRO A 71 -10.47 13.39 -7.37
CA PRO A 71 -11.78 13.13 -6.77
C PRO A 71 -12.91 13.92 -7.42
N MET A 72 -12.64 15.13 -7.91
CA MET A 72 -13.65 16.01 -8.51
C MET A 72 -14.08 15.56 -9.90
N VAL A 73 -13.17 14.93 -10.65
CA VAL A 73 -13.47 14.35 -11.96
C VAL A 73 -14.23 13.04 -11.80
N ASN A 74 -13.81 12.20 -10.85
CA ASN A 74 -14.49 10.93 -10.56
C ASN A 74 -15.89 11.15 -9.96
N ALA A 75 -16.10 12.19 -9.16
CA ALA A 75 -17.41 12.48 -8.54
C ALA A 75 -18.53 12.88 -9.53
N LYS A 76 -18.23 13.21 -10.80
CA LYS A 76 -19.25 13.62 -11.78
C LYS A 76 -19.68 12.54 -12.76
N THR A 77 -18.97 11.41 -12.82
CA THR A 77 -19.34 10.31 -13.71
C THR A 77 -20.36 9.38 -13.04
N ASP A 78 -20.38 9.29 -11.71
CA ASP A 78 -21.07 8.21 -10.98
C ASP A 78 -22.08 8.70 -9.93
N CYS A 79 -22.89 9.70 -10.29
CA CYS A 79 -24.00 10.12 -9.43
C CYS A 79 -25.17 9.12 -9.58
N ILE A 80 -25.19 8.07 -8.75
CA ILE A 80 -26.33 7.31 -8.16
C ILE A 80 -26.10 5.77 -8.09
N GLU A 81 -25.15 5.17 -8.80
CA GLU A 81 -24.91 3.69 -8.73
C GLU A 81 -23.72 3.23 -7.85
N ASP A 82 -22.83 4.13 -7.43
CA ASP A 82 -21.49 3.76 -6.92
C ASP A 82 -21.29 3.73 -5.40
N ASP A 83 -22.31 4.02 -4.59
CA ASP A 83 -22.20 3.85 -3.13
C ASP A 83 -22.06 2.35 -2.75
N LEU A 84 -22.31 1.45 -3.71
CA LEU A 84 -22.10 0.01 -3.58
C LEU A 84 -20.72 -0.47 -4.06
N ASP A 85 -19.95 0.32 -4.84
CA ASP A 85 -18.71 -0.17 -5.47
C ASP A 85 -17.57 -0.39 -4.47
N PHE A 86 -17.49 0.41 -3.40
CA PHE A 86 -16.61 0.12 -2.25
C PHE A 86 -16.98 -1.21 -1.56
N PHE A 87 -18.26 -1.60 -1.57
CA PHE A 87 -18.77 -2.82 -0.97
C PHE A 87 -18.85 -4.02 -1.93
N LYS A 88 -18.69 -3.81 -3.24
CA LYS A 88 -18.54 -4.88 -4.24
C LYS A 88 -17.10 -5.44 -4.22
N LEU A 89 -16.63 -5.79 -3.02
CA LEU A 89 -15.37 -6.48 -2.83
C LEU A 89 -15.57 -7.95 -3.19
N ASP A 90 -15.10 -8.33 -4.37
CA ASP A 90 -15.02 -9.73 -4.76
C ASP A 90 -14.01 -10.45 -3.84
N HIS A 91 -14.44 -11.56 -3.23
CA HIS A 91 -13.56 -12.44 -2.44
C HIS A 91 -12.34 -12.91 -3.25
N GLY A 92 -12.46 -12.99 -4.57
CA GLY A 92 -11.34 -13.28 -5.48
C GLY A 92 -10.17 -12.29 -5.36
N LEU A 93 -10.42 -11.04 -4.95
CA LEU A 93 -9.37 -10.02 -4.81
C LEU A 93 -8.36 -10.34 -3.71
N LEU A 94 -8.74 -11.12 -2.69
CA LEU A 94 -7.85 -11.53 -1.61
C LEU A 94 -6.73 -12.47 -2.09
N LEU A 95 -7.09 -13.39 -2.99
CA LEU A 95 -6.22 -14.45 -3.49
C LEU A 95 -5.72 -14.20 -4.92
N GLN A 96 -6.11 -13.07 -5.52
CA GLN A 96 -5.75 -12.71 -6.91
C GLN A 96 -4.24 -12.82 -7.19
N TYR A 97 -3.41 -12.49 -6.21
CA TYR A 97 -1.95 -12.45 -6.33
C TYR A 97 -1.23 -13.43 -5.43
N ASN A 98 -1.96 -14.25 -4.65
CA ASN A 98 -1.40 -15.11 -3.63
C ASN A 98 -1.93 -16.54 -3.84
N THR A 99 -1.02 -17.48 -3.97
CA THR A 99 -1.34 -18.88 -4.26
C THR A 99 -1.59 -19.66 -2.97
N VAL A 100 -2.10 -20.88 -3.09
CA VAL A 100 -2.25 -21.78 -1.94
C VAL A 100 -0.87 -22.20 -1.43
N GLU A 101 0.07 -22.43 -2.35
CA GLU A 101 1.46 -22.76 -2.06
C GLU A 101 2.14 -21.68 -1.22
N ASP A 102 1.86 -20.40 -1.47
CA ASP A 102 2.35 -19.28 -0.65
C ASP A 102 1.86 -19.39 0.80
N MET A 103 0.60 -19.79 1.00
CA MET A 103 0.02 -19.99 2.34
C MET A 103 0.69 -21.16 3.05
N ASP A 104 0.88 -22.27 2.34
CA ASP A 104 1.51 -23.47 2.90
C ASP A 104 2.98 -23.22 3.27
N ILE A 105 3.69 -22.43 2.46
CA ILE A 105 5.05 -21.95 2.78
C ILE A 105 5.01 -21.11 4.05
N PHE A 106 4.10 -20.14 4.17
CA PHE A 106 3.97 -19.32 5.38
C PHE A 106 3.69 -20.17 6.62
N ILE A 107 2.72 -21.09 6.54
CA ILE A 107 2.37 -21.97 7.65
C ILE A 107 3.59 -22.78 8.08
N LYS A 108 4.25 -23.45 7.13
CA LYS A 108 5.41 -24.32 7.41
C LYS A 108 6.61 -23.56 7.94
N LYS A 109 6.91 -22.38 7.40
CA LYS A 109 8.14 -21.62 7.71
C LYS A 109 7.98 -20.61 8.84
N VAL A 110 6.75 -20.20 9.15
CA VAL A 110 6.46 -19.19 10.17
C VAL A 110 5.63 -19.77 11.30
N LEU A 111 4.46 -20.35 11.02
CA LEU A 111 3.53 -20.78 12.07
C LEU A 111 3.93 -22.10 12.74
N CYS A 112 4.62 -22.99 12.03
CA CYS A 112 5.14 -24.25 12.56
C CYS A 112 6.52 -24.13 13.22
N LEU A 113 7.02 -22.92 13.46
CA LEU A 113 8.23 -22.71 14.28
C LEU A 113 7.97 -23.18 15.72
N ASP A 114 8.95 -23.90 16.28
CA ASP A 114 8.86 -24.48 17.62
C ASP A 114 9.67 -23.69 18.66
N GLN A 115 10.99 -23.57 18.43
CA GLN A 115 11.89 -22.96 19.42
C GLN A 115 12.15 -21.47 19.22
N ASP A 116 12.14 -21.03 17.97
CA ASP A 116 12.53 -19.66 17.59
C ASP A 116 11.37 -18.67 17.66
N PHE A 117 11.70 -17.39 17.79
CA PHE A 117 10.74 -16.30 17.73
C PHE A 117 10.31 -15.98 16.30
N ILE A 118 9.03 -15.68 16.15
CA ILE A 118 8.50 -14.92 15.01
C ILE A 118 8.70 -13.44 15.34
N PHE A 119 9.47 -12.72 14.55
CA PHE A 119 9.68 -11.28 14.74
C PHE A 119 8.79 -10.48 13.80
N ILE A 120 7.88 -9.68 14.35
CA ILE A 120 6.96 -8.85 13.59
C ILE A 120 7.42 -7.39 13.61
N TYR A 121 7.52 -6.76 12.44
CA TYR A 121 7.89 -5.35 12.33
C TYR A 121 6.98 -4.54 11.40
N ALA A 122 6.54 -3.38 11.85
CA ALA A 122 5.74 -2.47 11.03
C ALA A 122 5.87 -1.02 11.47
N ALA A 123 5.55 -0.08 10.58
CA ALA A 123 5.57 1.35 10.86
C ALA A 123 4.21 2.01 10.58
N GLY A 124 3.91 3.05 11.35
CA GLY A 124 2.70 3.86 11.18
C GLY A 124 1.42 3.01 11.21
N PHE A 125 0.47 3.30 10.32
CA PHE A 125 -0.81 2.57 10.22
C PHE A 125 -0.67 1.05 10.08
N SER A 126 0.42 0.57 9.47
CA SER A 126 0.65 -0.88 9.31
C SER A 126 0.90 -1.58 10.65
N SER A 127 1.24 -0.85 11.72
CA SER A 127 1.42 -1.42 13.06
C SER A 127 0.12 -2.00 13.62
N ILE A 128 -1.05 -1.53 13.17
CA ILE A 128 -2.35 -2.04 13.62
C ILE A 128 -2.53 -3.49 13.16
N ALA A 129 -2.23 -3.79 11.90
CA ALA A 129 -2.29 -5.15 11.37
C ALA A 129 -1.22 -6.06 12.00
N ALA A 130 -0.02 -5.52 12.23
CA ALA A 130 1.05 -6.22 12.94
C ALA A 130 0.64 -6.59 14.38
N GLU A 131 0.05 -5.66 15.11
CA GLU A 131 -0.44 -5.88 16.48
C GLU A 131 -1.59 -6.89 16.52
N TYR A 132 -2.46 -6.86 15.51
CA TYR A 132 -3.52 -7.85 15.35
C TYR A 132 -2.97 -9.27 15.19
N MET A 133 -2.04 -9.47 14.23
CA MET A 133 -1.38 -10.76 14.03
C MET A 133 -0.64 -11.21 15.29
N TYR A 134 0.11 -10.30 15.92
CA TYR A 134 0.83 -10.56 17.16
C TYR A 134 -0.09 -11.12 18.25
N LYS A 135 -1.23 -10.45 18.52
CA LYS A 135 -2.19 -10.90 19.54
C LYS A 135 -2.77 -12.27 19.21
N LYS A 136 -3.14 -12.52 17.95
CA LYS A 136 -3.63 -13.83 17.50
C LYS A 136 -2.61 -14.94 17.73
N LEU A 137 -1.36 -14.71 17.33
CA LEU A 137 -0.29 -15.69 17.47
C LEU A 137 0.05 -15.96 18.94
N LEU A 138 0.04 -14.94 19.80
CA LEU A 138 0.18 -15.13 21.24
C LEU A 138 -0.92 -16.02 21.83
N LEU A 139 -2.18 -15.81 21.42
CA LEU A 139 -3.28 -16.67 21.86
C LEU A 139 -3.12 -18.13 21.42
N LEU A 140 -2.43 -18.36 20.30
CA LEU A 140 -2.06 -19.70 19.80
C LEU A 140 -0.77 -20.25 20.44
N GLY A 141 -0.25 -19.60 21.49
CA GLY A 141 0.94 -20.03 22.20
C GLY A 141 2.26 -19.84 21.43
N LYS A 142 2.27 -19.04 20.36
CA LYS A 142 3.47 -18.78 19.57
C LYS A 142 4.41 -17.81 20.26
N LYS A 143 5.71 -18.05 20.11
CA LYS A 143 6.78 -17.15 20.56
C LYS A 143 6.89 -16.00 19.57
N VAL A 144 6.43 -14.80 19.95
CA VAL A 144 6.41 -13.65 19.04
C VAL A 144 7.03 -12.43 19.72
N ILE A 145 7.90 -11.73 18.99
CA ILE A 145 8.39 -10.39 19.33
C ILE A 145 7.77 -9.41 18.32
N ILE A 146 7.18 -8.32 18.80
CA ILE A 146 6.73 -7.22 17.95
C ILE A 146 7.55 -5.98 18.24
N ALA A 147 7.93 -5.25 17.19
CA ALA A 147 8.56 -3.94 17.30
C ALA A 147 8.06 -2.99 16.21
N THR A 148 8.15 -1.71 16.49
CA THR A 148 7.75 -0.61 15.61
C THR A 148 8.88 0.41 15.47
N THR A 149 8.62 1.51 14.77
CA THR A 149 9.57 2.64 14.69
C THR A 149 9.77 3.38 16.01
N LEU A 150 8.91 3.16 17.00
CA LEU A 150 9.03 3.77 18.33
C LEU A 150 9.94 2.97 19.27
N ASP A 151 10.20 1.71 18.94
CA ASP A 151 10.99 0.80 19.74
C ASP A 151 12.48 0.95 19.44
N SER A 152 13.31 0.56 20.41
CA SER A 152 14.76 0.56 20.21
C SER A 152 15.17 -0.43 19.11
N VAL A 153 16.10 -0.01 18.26
CA VAL A 153 16.73 -0.87 17.25
C VAL A 153 17.33 -2.14 17.87
N GLY A 154 17.79 -2.05 19.13
CA GLY A 154 18.33 -3.19 19.88
C GLY A 154 17.33 -4.33 20.13
N VAL A 155 16.01 -4.10 19.99
CA VAL A 155 15.00 -5.17 20.11
C VAL A 155 15.22 -6.25 19.05
N LEU A 156 15.53 -5.84 17.81
CA LEU A 156 15.88 -6.80 16.76
C LEU A 156 17.30 -7.34 16.97
N GLU A 157 18.28 -6.46 17.11
CA GLU A 157 19.70 -6.84 17.09
C GLU A 157 20.08 -7.81 18.21
N ASN A 158 19.55 -7.61 19.42
CA ASN A 158 19.86 -8.46 20.56
C ASN A 158 19.17 -9.83 20.49
N ASN A 159 18.09 -9.95 19.72
CA ASN A 159 17.32 -11.19 19.60
C ASN A 159 17.58 -11.93 18.28
N ILE A 160 18.34 -11.34 17.34
CA ILE A 160 18.42 -11.78 15.94
C ILE A 160 18.77 -13.27 15.77
N LYS A 161 19.62 -13.81 16.64
CA LYS A 161 20.04 -15.22 16.63
C LYS A 161 18.95 -16.21 17.02
N ASN A 162 17.88 -15.74 17.67
CA ASN A 162 16.77 -16.56 18.13
C ASN A 162 15.51 -16.34 17.27
N ILE A 163 15.64 -15.68 16.12
CA ILE A 163 14.53 -15.39 15.21
C ILE A 163 14.54 -16.44 14.10
N GLY A 164 13.44 -17.18 13.98
CA GLY A 164 13.26 -18.20 12.94
C GLY A 164 12.57 -17.64 11.70
N ALA A 165 11.71 -16.64 11.89
CA ALA A 165 11.06 -15.92 10.81
C ALA A 165 10.87 -14.44 11.14
N PHE A 166 11.01 -13.60 10.13
CA PHE A 166 10.71 -12.17 10.18
C PHE A 166 9.47 -11.88 9.33
N VAL A 167 8.49 -11.20 9.91
CA VAL A 167 7.24 -10.82 9.24
C VAL A 167 7.10 -9.31 9.29
N CYS A 168 6.89 -8.66 8.14
CA CYS A 168 6.71 -7.22 8.11
C CYS A 168 5.51 -6.75 7.30
N PHE A 169 4.98 -5.58 7.69
CA PHE A 169 3.84 -4.95 7.04
C PHE A 169 4.23 -3.57 6.53
N SER A 170 4.05 -3.34 5.23
CA SER A 170 4.28 -2.04 4.61
C SER A 170 3.41 -1.88 3.38
N LYS A 171 2.32 -1.11 3.52
CA LYS A 171 1.40 -0.84 2.39
C LYS A 171 2.12 -0.43 1.12
N SER A 172 2.96 0.61 1.18
CA SER A 172 3.67 1.11 0.01
C SER A 172 4.78 0.18 -0.47
N GLY A 173 5.32 -0.68 0.40
CA GLY A 173 6.50 -1.49 0.15
C GLY A 173 7.82 -0.70 0.10
N GLU A 174 7.78 0.59 0.44
CA GLU A 174 8.91 1.53 0.31
C GLU A 174 9.28 2.19 1.65
N THR A 175 8.74 1.68 2.76
CA THR A 175 9.01 2.24 4.09
C THR A 175 10.45 1.95 4.51
N LYS A 176 11.29 2.99 4.53
CA LYS A 176 12.74 2.88 4.79
C LYS A 176 13.09 2.09 6.05
N SER A 177 12.45 2.38 7.19
CA SER A 177 12.73 1.69 8.45
C SER A 177 12.42 0.19 8.40
N VAL A 178 11.37 -0.20 7.66
CA VAL A 178 11.00 -1.61 7.47
C VAL A 178 12.03 -2.29 6.55
N LEU A 179 12.41 -1.62 5.45
CA LEU A 179 13.40 -2.14 4.52
C LEU A 179 14.76 -2.36 5.18
N GLU A 180 15.23 -1.42 6.00
CA GLU A 180 16.48 -1.56 6.75
C GLU A 180 16.49 -2.79 7.67
N LYS A 181 15.36 -3.12 8.31
CA LYS A 181 15.25 -4.31 9.16
C LYS A 181 15.16 -5.59 8.35
N LEU A 182 14.43 -5.57 7.24
CA LEU A 182 14.38 -6.68 6.29
C LEU A 182 15.78 -7.03 5.75
N GLU A 183 16.56 -6.02 5.35
CA GLU A 183 17.93 -6.22 4.89
C GLU A 183 18.84 -6.79 5.99
N ALA A 184 18.64 -6.38 7.24
CA ALA A 184 19.41 -6.90 8.38
C ALA A 184 19.14 -8.39 8.64
N VAL A 185 17.86 -8.80 8.69
CA VAL A 185 17.52 -10.21 8.93
C VAL A 185 17.89 -11.12 7.75
N LYS A 186 17.82 -10.60 6.53
CA LYS A 186 18.20 -11.34 5.32
C LYS A 186 19.69 -11.68 5.30
N LYS A 187 20.55 -10.80 5.81
CA LYS A 187 22.00 -11.07 5.95
C LYS A 187 22.30 -12.25 6.87
N GLU A 188 21.43 -12.50 7.85
CA GLU A 188 21.53 -13.65 8.77
C GLU A 188 20.84 -14.91 8.22
N GLY A 189 20.26 -14.86 7.01
CA GLY A 189 19.57 -15.98 6.40
C GLY A 189 18.21 -16.32 7.03
N ILE A 190 17.62 -15.38 7.79
CA ILE A 190 16.31 -15.54 8.41
C ILE A 190 15.22 -15.46 7.34
N PHE A 191 14.29 -16.42 7.35
CA PHE A 191 13.18 -16.44 6.41
C PHE A 191 12.26 -15.23 6.62
N SER A 192 12.02 -14.48 5.55
CA SER A 192 11.36 -13.19 5.61
C SER A 192 10.06 -13.15 4.80
N VAL A 193 9.01 -12.66 5.44
CA VAL A 193 7.67 -12.51 4.85
C VAL A 193 7.25 -11.06 4.90
N SER A 194 6.72 -10.53 3.81
CA SER A 194 6.12 -9.19 3.77
C SER A 194 4.67 -9.20 3.34
N PHE A 195 3.93 -8.20 3.83
CA PHE A 195 2.58 -7.85 3.38
C PHE A 195 2.64 -6.45 2.77
N THR A 196 2.48 -6.38 1.45
CA THR A 196 2.62 -5.15 0.66
C THR A 196 1.49 -5.03 -0.36
N ARG A 197 1.28 -3.83 -0.93
CA ARG A 197 0.36 -3.70 -2.06
C ARG A 197 0.83 -4.52 -3.26
N GLU A 198 -0.06 -4.76 -4.22
CA GLU A 198 0.23 -5.61 -5.38
C GLU A 198 1.22 -5.00 -6.38
N ILE A 199 1.49 -3.70 -6.28
CA ILE A 199 2.45 -2.98 -7.13
C ILE A 199 3.88 -3.41 -6.78
N PRO A 200 4.76 -3.65 -7.79
CA PRO A 200 6.18 -3.92 -7.55
C PRO A 200 6.81 -2.89 -6.61
N ASN A 201 7.54 -3.39 -5.61
CA ASN A 201 8.11 -2.58 -4.54
C ASN A 201 9.32 -3.28 -3.92
N ARG A 202 10.22 -2.51 -3.31
CA ARG A 202 11.52 -3.00 -2.82
C ARG A 202 11.39 -4.02 -1.70
N ILE A 203 10.48 -3.80 -0.74
CA ILE A 203 10.28 -4.74 0.37
C ILE A 203 9.82 -6.10 -0.15
N GLY A 204 8.83 -6.11 -1.04
CA GLY A 204 8.29 -7.32 -1.64
C GLY A 204 9.31 -8.09 -2.48
N GLU A 205 10.19 -7.39 -3.22
CA GLU A 205 11.29 -8.01 -3.97
C GLU A 205 12.41 -8.55 -3.06
N CYS A 206 12.58 -7.95 -1.88
CA CYS A 206 13.62 -8.33 -0.94
C CYS A 206 13.19 -9.47 0.00
N SER A 207 11.90 -9.69 0.22
CA SER A 207 11.37 -10.79 1.03
C SER A 207 11.47 -12.14 0.33
N ASP A 208 11.57 -13.22 1.11
CA ASP A 208 11.50 -14.60 0.58
C ASP A 208 10.06 -14.98 0.17
N LEU A 209 9.08 -14.41 0.86
CA LEU A 209 7.65 -14.49 0.54
C LEU A 209 7.01 -13.11 0.64
N ASN A 210 6.22 -12.71 -0.35
CA ASN A 210 5.47 -11.45 -0.32
C ASN A 210 3.99 -11.70 -0.60
N PHE A 211 3.16 -11.46 0.41
CA PHE A 211 1.71 -11.40 0.24
C PHE A 211 1.32 -10.05 -0.36
N LYS A 212 0.86 -10.11 -1.61
CA LYS A 212 0.44 -8.96 -2.42
C LYS A 212 -1.04 -8.71 -2.21
N ILE A 213 -1.38 -7.56 -1.67
CA ILE A 213 -2.76 -7.21 -1.31
C ILE A 213 -3.27 -6.13 -2.23
N THR A 214 -4.43 -6.38 -2.84
CA THR A 214 -5.10 -5.43 -3.73
C THR A 214 -5.48 -4.15 -2.98
N ASP A 215 -4.97 -3.02 -3.44
CA ASP A 215 -5.37 -1.70 -2.98
C ASP A 215 -6.15 -0.96 -4.07
N GLN A 216 -7.40 -0.59 -3.77
CA GLN A 216 -8.22 0.23 -4.67
C GLN A 216 -7.62 1.64 -4.85
N ASN A 217 -6.95 2.19 -3.82
CA ASN A 217 -6.37 3.52 -3.83
C ASN A 217 -4.85 3.47 -3.98
N LYS A 218 -4.42 2.94 -5.14
CA LYS A 218 -3.02 2.63 -5.49
C LYS A 218 -2.00 3.74 -5.26
N LEU A 219 -2.42 5.01 -5.33
CA LEU A 219 -1.55 6.17 -5.22
C LEU A 219 -1.62 6.86 -3.85
N ASP A 220 -2.47 6.38 -2.94
CA ASP A 220 -2.58 6.92 -1.58
C ASP A 220 -1.58 6.25 -0.62
N ASP A 221 -0.32 6.67 -0.72
CA ASP A 221 0.75 6.23 0.17
C ASP A 221 0.65 6.84 1.58
N ARG A 222 -0.16 7.89 1.74
CA ARG A 222 -0.33 8.61 3.02
C ARG A 222 -1.50 8.10 3.86
N ASN A 223 -2.27 7.13 3.35
CA ASN A 223 -3.48 6.61 3.99
C ASN A 223 -4.49 7.71 4.33
N LEU A 224 -4.66 8.68 3.43
CA LEU A 224 -5.64 9.76 3.58
C LEU A 224 -7.04 9.35 3.15
N LEU A 225 -7.12 8.40 2.21
CA LEU A 225 -8.38 7.90 1.67
C LEU A 225 -8.75 6.57 2.33
N PRO A 226 -10.06 6.27 2.44
CA PRO A 226 -10.52 4.91 2.75
C PRO A 226 -9.87 3.92 1.79
N ASN A 227 -9.29 2.83 2.29
CA ASN A 227 -8.63 1.85 1.44
C ASN A 227 -8.92 0.43 1.92
N THR A 228 -8.83 -0.52 0.99
CA THR A 228 -9.13 -1.94 1.19
C THR A 228 -7.93 -2.74 1.66
N PHE A 229 -6.73 -2.16 1.58
CA PHE A 229 -5.47 -2.81 1.93
C PHE A 229 -5.49 -3.38 3.35
N PHE A 230 -5.74 -2.54 4.37
CA PHE A 230 -5.70 -3.02 5.76
C PHE A 230 -6.80 -4.03 6.09
N PRO A 231 -8.07 -3.83 5.69
CA PRO A 231 -9.10 -4.85 5.84
C PRO A 231 -8.71 -6.19 5.20
N PHE A 232 -8.14 -6.19 4.00
CA PHE A 232 -7.70 -7.41 3.33
C PHE A 232 -6.48 -8.06 3.99
N VAL A 233 -5.54 -7.28 4.53
CA VAL A 233 -4.46 -7.84 5.35
C VAL A 233 -5.03 -8.59 6.56
N LEU A 234 -6.00 -8.00 7.27
CA LEU A 234 -6.64 -8.65 8.42
C LEU A 234 -7.40 -9.91 8.01
N LEU A 235 -8.13 -9.86 6.90
CA LEU A 235 -8.83 -11.02 6.36
C LEU A 235 -7.87 -12.14 5.94
N LEU A 236 -6.73 -11.79 5.32
CA LEU A 236 -5.70 -12.75 4.96
C LEU A 236 -5.06 -13.39 6.19
N ILE A 237 -4.85 -12.62 7.26
CA ILE A 237 -4.39 -13.16 8.56
C ILE A 237 -5.39 -14.20 9.07
N GLU A 238 -6.70 -13.90 9.08
CA GLU A 238 -7.71 -14.90 9.48
C GLU A 238 -7.68 -16.14 8.61
N TYR A 239 -7.55 -15.97 7.29
CA TYR A 239 -7.50 -17.09 6.36
C TYR A 239 -6.27 -17.98 6.59
N LEU A 240 -5.09 -17.40 6.77
CA LEU A 240 -3.85 -18.10 7.11
C LEU A 240 -3.99 -18.90 8.41
N LEU A 241 -4.56 -18.29 9.45
CA LEU A 241 -4.77 -18.95 10.74
C LEU A 241 -5.84 -20.05 10.65
N SER A 242 -6.90 -19.85 9.87
CA SER A 242 -7.92 -20.86 9.65
C SER A 242 -7.34 -22.10 8.97
N ARG A 243 -6.48 -21.92 7.97
CA ARG A 243 -5.77 -23.03 7.30
C ARG A 243 -4.85 -23.74 8.27
N TYR A 244 -4.02 -22.99 8.99
CA TYR A 244 -3.12 -23.54 10.01
C TYR A 244 -3.84 -24.40 11.05
N LEU A 245 -4.98 -23.93 11.56
CA LEU A 245 -5.77 -24.67 12.54
C LEU A 245 -6.44 -25.91 11.93
N THR A 246 -6.80 -25.88 10.65
CA THR A 246 -7.34 -27.06 9.96
C THR A 246 -6.25 -28.13 9.82
N GLU A 247 -5.05 -27.73 9.40
CA GLU A 247 -3.90 -28.64 9.24
C GLU A 247 -3.49 -29.32 10.55
N ILE A 248 -3.59 -28.64 11.69
CA ILE A 248 -3.23 -29.23 12.98
C ILE A 248 -4.33 -30.14 13.53
N HIS A 249 -5.60 -29.76 13.41
CA HIS A 249 -6.70 -30.60 13.89
C HIS A 249 -6.94 -31.84 13.02
N GLU A 250 -6.45 -31.88 11.77
CA GLU A 250 -6.45 -33.10 10.95
C GLU A 250 -5.34 -34.09 11.35
N VAL A 251 -4.39 -33.69 12.18
CA VAL A 251 -3.24 -34.51 12.63
C VAL A 251 -3.46 -35.10 14.04
N GLU A 252 -4.53 -34.72 14.73
CA GLU A 252 -5.02 -35.35 15.98
C GLU A 252 -6.10 -36.42 15.72
#